data_AF-A0A8C1SS39-F1
#
_entry.id   AF-A0A8C1SS39-F1
#
_cell.length_a   1.000
_cell.length_b   1.000
_cell.length_c   1.000
_cell.angle_alpha   90.00
_cell.angle_beta   90.00
_cell.angle_gamma   90.00
#
_symmetry.space_group_name_H-M   'P 1'
#
loop_
_entity.id
_entity.type
_entity.pdbx_description
1 polymer ?
#
loop_
_entity_poly.entity_id
_entity_poly.type
_entity_poly.pdbx_seq_one_letter_code
_entity_poly.pdbx_strand_id
1 'polypeptide(L)'
;MNLILNHLNCDIYSLPYPERSGLERHDFGSVSSLESNSKRRVASWADSFERLLQDPVGVRYFSEFLKKEFSEENILFWQACECFSQLSQKAKEIYNCFLSSKATMPVNIDSQAQLADDVLTAPQPNMFKHPQLQIFNLMKMDSFARFLKSTLYQECMLAEVEGRPLPDPCPIPCSPAPRVFFWKAKTK
;
A
#
# COMPACT_ATOMS: atom_id res chain seq x y z
N MET A 1 -21.78 9.20 0.87
CA MET A 1 -20.98 8.19 0.13
C MET A 1 -19.50 8.14 0.58
N ASN A 2 -18.94 9.18 1.21
CA ASN A 2 -17.53 9.19 1.68
C ASN A 2 -17.25 8.48 3.01
N LEU A 3 -18.27 8.08 3.79
CA LEU A 3 -18.06 7.52 5.13
C LEU A 3 -17.50 6.09 5.13
N ILE A 4 -17.83 5.28 4.11
CA ILE A 4 -17.37 3.89 4.02
C ILE A 4 -15.90 3.84 3.57
N LEU A 5 -15.55 4.67 2.57
CA LEU A 5 -14.15 4.87 2.19
C LEU A 5 -13.33 5.43 3.35
N ASN A 6 -13.89 6.36 4.13
CA ASN A 6 -13.21 6.86 5.34
C ASN A 6 -13.11 5.81 6.44
N HIS A 7 -14.05 4.89 6.62
CA HIS A 7 -13.94 3.83 7.62
C HIS A 7 -12.90 2.78 7.23
N LEU A 8 -12.90 2.33 5.97
CA LEU A 8 -11.88 1.41 5.46
C LEU A 8 -10.50 2.09 5.37
N ASN A 9 -10.43 3.37 4.96
CA ASN A 9 -9.19 4.15 5.03
C ASN A 9 -8.74 4.34 6.47
N CYS A 10 -9.62 4.73 7.40
CA CYS A 10 -9.21 4.94 8.79
C CYS A 10 -8.71 3.63 9.39
N ASP A 11 -9.34 2.48 9.19
CA ASP A 11 -8.83 1.23 9.78
C ASP A 11 -7.57 0.68 9.06
N ILE A 12 -7.38 0.94 7.76
CA ILE A 12 -6.18 0.53 7.00
C ILE A 12 -4.99 1.49 7.24
N TYR A 13 -5.23 2.81 7.38
CA TYR A 13 -4.20 3.82 7.66
C TYR A 13 -3.95 4.06 9.16
N SER A 14 -4.81 3.59 10.08
CA SER A 14 -4.68 3.84 11.54
C SER A 14 -4.10 2.67 12.34
N LEU A 15 -3.45 1.69 11.73
CA LEU A 15 -2.56 0.81 12.49
C LEU A 15 -1.49 1.69 13.16
N PRO A 16 -1.32 1.63 14.49
CA PRO A 16 -0.38 2.50 15.19
C PRO A 16 1.03 2.21 14.69
N TYR A 17 1.58 3.16 13.95
CA TYR A 17 2.97 3.15 13.53
C TYR A 17 3.85 3.33 14.77
N PRO A 18 4.87 2.47 14.98
CA PRO A 18 5.89 2.79 15.97
C PRO A 18 6.68 3.98 15.45
N GLU A 19 6.36 5.18 15.93
CA GLU A 19 7.31 6.29 15.89
C GLU A 19 8.56 5.84 16.64
N ARG A 20 9.68 5.76 15.91
CA ARG A 20 10.96 5.41 16.48
C ARG A 20 11.50 6.64 17.22
N SER A 21 11.05 6.84 18.45
CA SER A 21 11.72 7.69 19.42
C SER A 21 12.96 6.98 19.96
N GLY A 22 14.05 7.73 20.10
CA GLY A 22 15.05 7.50 21.14
C GLY A 22 16.06 6.38 20.91
N LEU A 23 17.28 6.80 20.56
CA LEU A 23 18.52 6.11 20.86
C LEU A 23 18.61 5.78 22.36
N GLU A 24 18.55 4.50 22.76
CA GLU A 24 19.17 4.05 24.00
C GLU A 24 19.87 2.70 23.81
N ARG A 25 21.14 2.67 24.22
CA ARG A 25 22.02 1.51 24.19
C ARG A 25 21.68 0.64 25.39
N HIS A 26 21.41 -0.64 25.15
CA HIS A 26 21.61 -1.66 26.18
C HIS A 26 22.19 -2.91 25.50
N ASP A 27 23.40 -3.24 25.94
CA ASP A 27 24.16 -4.43 25.59
C ASP A 27 23.57 -5.65 26.32
N PHE A 28 23.36 -6.77 25.62
CA PHE A 28 23.58 -8.15 26.10
C PHE A 28 23.19 -9.19 25.03
N GLY A 29 24.17 -10.00 24.59
CA GLY A 29 24.00 -11.45 24.37
C GLY A 29 23.51 -11.97 23.00
N SER A 30 24.46 -12.25 22.11
CA SER A 30 24.47 -13.28 21.05
C SER A 30 23.15 -13.84 20.49
N VAL A 31 22.74 -13.35 19.30
CA VAL A 31 22.08 -14.18 18.26
C VAL A 31 22.57 -13.73 16.86
N SER A 32 23.69 -14.29 16.42
CA SER A 32 24.39 -13.97 15.17
C SER A 32 23.70 -14.46 13.89
N SER A 33 22.36 -14.47 13.83
CA SER A 33 21.62 -14.86 12.60
C SER A 33 20.37 -14.03 12.29
N LEU A 34 19.96 -13.09 13.16
CA LEU A 34 18.88 -12.13 12.85
C LEU A 34 19.39 -10.77 12.35
N GLU A 35 20.61 -10.38 12.71
CA GLU A 35 21.18 -9.07 12.32
C GLU A 35 21.59 -8.97 10.85
N SER A 36 21.64 -10.09 10.11
CA SER A 36 21.96 -10.06 8.67
C SER A 36 20.74 -9.74 7.81
N ASN A 37 19.52 -10.06 8.26
CA ASN A 37 18.30 -9.81 7.50
C ASN A 37 17.81 -8.36 7.65
N SER A 38 18.16 -7.69 8.76
CA SER A 38 17.90 -6.26 8.96
C SER A 38 18.87 -5.33 8.20
N LYS A 39 19.95 -5.86 7.62
CA LYS A 39 20.97 -5.06 6.93
C LYS A 39 20.63 -4.69 5.49
N ARG A 40 19.62 -5.31 4.88
CA ARG A 40 19.18 -5.04 3.51
C ARG A 40 17.66 -5.15 3.36
N ARG A 41 16.94 -4.29 4.07
CA ARG A 41 15.48 -4.27 4.09
C ARG A 41 14.92 -3.98 2.70
N VAL A 42 15.38 -2.92 2.06
CA VAL A 42 14.94 -2.49 0.73
C VAL A 42 15.30 -3.52 -0.31
N ALA A 43 16.53 -4.07 -0.27
CA ALA A 43 16.92 -5.11 -1.22
C ALA A 43 16.01 -6.35 -1.11
N SER A 44 15.53 -6.69 0.10
CA SER A 44 14.64 -7.83 0.31
C SER A 44 13.28 -7.70 -0.39
N TRP A 45 12.86 -6.47 -0.71
CA TRP A 45 11.62 -6.23 -1.46
C TRP A 45 11.70 -6.78 -2.88
N ALA A 46 12.90 -6.84 -3.47
CA ALA A 46 13.11 -7.40 -4.80
C ALA A 46 13.23 -8.92 -4.82
N ASP A 47 13.45 -9.59 -3.67
CA ASP A 47 13.56 -11.05 -3.60
C ASP A 47 12.27 -11.73 -4.04
N SER A 48 11.12 -11.17 -3.62
CA SER A 48 9.79 -11.67 -3.97
C SER A 48 8.71 -10.66 -3.62
N PHE A 49 7.58 -10.71 -4.32
CA PHE A 49 6.44 -9.84 -4.03
C PHE A 49 5.88 -10.11 -2.63
N GLU A 50 5.93 -11.36 -2.19
CA GLU A 50 5.56 -11.81 -0.86
C GLU A 50 6.38 -11.09 0.23
N ARG A 51 7.70 -10.93 0.04
CA ARG A 51 8.55 -10.18 0.97
C ARG A 51 8.19 -8.69 1.01
N LEU A 52 7.89 -8.09 -0.14
CA LEU A 52 7.42 -6.71 -0.20
C LEU A 52 6.12 -6.54 0.62
N LEU A 53 5.16 -7.46 0.46
CA LEU A 53 3.87 -7.38 1.15
C LEU A 53 3.95 -7.67 2.66
N GLN A 54 4.98 -8.39 3.10
CA GLN A 54 5.24 -8.66 4.53
C GLN A 54 5.91 -7.48 5.24
N ASP A 55 6.54 -6.55 4.52
CA ASP A 55 7.17 -5.37 5.11
C ASP A 55 6.22 -4.17 5.06
N PRO A 56 5.74 -3.64 6.21
CA PRO A 56 4.87 -2.46 6.24
C PRO A 56 5.49 -1.24 5.54
N VAL A 57 6.82 -1.12 5.55
CA VAL A 57 7.52 -0.05 4.85
C VAL A 57 7.45 -0.28 3.34
N GLY A 58 7.73 -1.51 2.88
CA GLY A 58 7.62 -1.89 1.48
C GLY A 58 6.21 -1.66 0.92
N VAL A 59 5.19 -2.11 1.64
CA VAL A 59 3.77 -1.85 1.31
C VAL A 59 3.51 -0.36 1.18
N ARG A 60 4.02 0.49 2.08
CA ARG A 60 3.84 1.94 2.00
C ARG A 60 4.39 2.53 0.68
N TYR A 61 5.63 2.19 0.31
CA TYR A 61 6.21 2.67 -0.96
C TYR A 61 5.47 2.12 -2.17
N PHE A 62 5.04 0.87 -2.12
CA PHE A 62 4.29 0.25 -3.20
C PHE A 62 2.89 0.87 -3.37
N SER A 63 2.18 1.14 -2.27
CA SER A 63 0.89 1.84 -2.31
C SER A 63 1.01 3.23 -2.90
N GLU A 64 2.05 4.00 -2.56
CA GLU A 64 2.29 5.32 -3.14
C GLU A 64 2.70 5.25 -4.62
N PHE A 65 3.40 4.19 -5.02
CA PHE A 65 3.66 3.92 -6.43
C PHE A 65 2.35 3.65 -7.20
N LEU A 66 1.49 2.76 -6.68
CA LEU A 66 0.20 2.44 -7.29
C LEU A 66 -0.74 3.65 -7.36
N LYS A 67 -0.75 4.51 -6.35
CA LYS A 67 -1.49 5.78 -6.35
C LYS A 67 -1.12 6.68 -7.52
N LYS A 68 0.18 6.85 -7.77
CA LYS A 68 0.68 7.68 -8.88
C LYS A 68 0.27 7.16 -10.25
N GLU A 69 -0.02 5.85 -10.33
CA GLU A 69 -0.45 5.18 -11.55
C GLU A 69 -1.94 4.83 -11.55
N PHE A 70 -2.72 5.39 -10.62
CA PHE A 70 -4.16 5.20 -10.52
C PHE A 70 -4.58 3.71 -10.46
N SER A 71 -3.81 2.91 -9.70
CA SER A 71 -4.03 1.46 -9.53
C SER A 71 -4.00 1.01 -8.06
N GLU A 72 -4.24 1.95 -7.13
CA GLU A 72 -4.19 1.72 -5.68
C GLU A 72 -5.29 0.79 -5.16
N GLU A 73 -6.41 0.68 -5.89
CA GLU A 73 -7.52 -0.20 -5.53
C GLU A 73 -7.08 -1.66 -5.37
N ASN A 74 -6.05 -2.08 -6.11
CA ASN A 74 -5.53 -3.45 -6.08
C ASN A 74 -4.89 -3.79 -4.73
N ILE A 75 -4.02 -2.91 -4.21
CA ILE A 75 -3.38 -3.16 -2.92
C ILE A 75 -4.37 -2.98 -1.76
N LEU A 76 -5.30 -2.03 -1.88
CA LEU A 76 -6.34 -1.81 -0.87
C LEU A 76 -7.27 -3.01 -0.74
N PHE A 77 -7.70 -3.58 -1.86
CA PHE A 77 -8.50 -4.81 -1.88
C PHE A 77 -7.72 -5.97 -1.26
N TRP A 78 -6.46 -6.16 -1.65
CA TRP A 78 -5.62 -7.24 -1.11
C TRP A 78 -5.47 -7.14 0.41
N GLN A 79 -5.18 -5.94 0.94
CA GLN A 79 -5.08 -5.69 2.39
C GLN A 79 -6.42 -5.89 3.11
N ALA A 80 -7.53 -5.45 2.51
CA ALA A 80 -8.85 -5.63 3.09
C ALA A 80 -9.20 -7.12 3.24
N CYS A 81 -8.78 -7.95 2.26
CA CYS A 81 -8.91 -9.41 2.32
C CYS A 81 -8.02 -10.05 3.39
N GLU A 82 -6.79 -9.57 3.60
CA GLU A 82 -5.92 -10.08 4.68
C GLU A 82 -6.49 -9.79 6.07
N CYS A 83 -7.13 -8.63 6.25
CA CYS A 83 -7.76 -8.24 7.49
C CYS A 83 -9.18 -8.80 7.67
N PHE A 84 -9.69 -9.62 6.74
CA PHE A 84 -11.06 -10.14 6.78
C PHE A 84 -11.19 -11.32 7.75
N SER A 85 -12.03 -11.16 8.78
CA SER A 85 -12.23 -12.14 9.84
C SER A 85 -13.67 -12.70 9.91
N GLN A 86 -14.33 -12.87 8.75
CA GLN A 86 -15.71 -13.43 8.62
C GLN A 86 -16.86 -12.53 9.12
N LEU A 87 -16.60 -11.28 9.48
CA LEU A 87 -17.66 -10.37 9.90
C LEU A 87 -18.55 -9.98 8.73
N SER A 88 -19.86 -10.24 8.82
CA SER A 88 -20.81 -10.01 7.72
C SER A 88 -20.85 -8.55 7.25
N GLN A 89 -20.62 -7.60 8.16
CA GLN A 89 -20.53 -6.18 7.82
C GLN A 89 -19.28 -5.89 6.96
N LYS A 90 -18.11 -6.42 7.36
CA LYS A 90 -16.85 -6.25 6.64
C LYS A 90 -16.88 -6.95 5.27
N ALA A 91 -17.52 -8.11 5.17
CA ALA A 91 -17.72 -8.79 3.88
C ALA A 91 -18.50 -7.91 2.89
N LYS A 92 -19.60 -7.29 3.36
CA LYS A 92 -20.42 -6.38 2.54
C LYS A 92 -19.64 -5.14 2.12
N GLU A 93 -18.85 -4.57 3.03
CA GLU A 93 -18.02 -3.39 2.72
C GLU A 93 -16.97 -3.70 1.66
N ILE A 94 -16.20 -4.77 1.82
CA ILE A 94 -15.20 -5.20 0.82
C ILE A 94 -15.86 -5.45 -0.53
N TYR A 95 -16.97 -6.20 -0.55
CA TYR A 95 -17.69 -6.50 -1.79
C TYR A 95 -18.19 -5.22 -2.47
N ASN A 96 -18.87 -4.34 -1.73
CA ASN A 96 -19.44 -3.11 -2.30
C ASN A 96 -18.39 -2.10 -2.73
N CYS A 97 -17.20 -2.10 -2.13
CA CYS A 97 -16.13 -1.18 -2.50
C CYS A 97 -15.36 -1.63 -3.75
N PHE A 98 -15.13 -2.94 -3.92
CA PHE A 98 -14.17 -3.45 -4.90
C PHE A 98 -14.75 -4.41 -5.96
N LEU A 99 -15.80 -5.17 -5.63
CA LEU A 99 -16.26 -6.30 -6.46
C LEU A 99 -17.66 -6.11 -7.05
N SER A 100 -18.50 -5.29 -6.41
CA SER A 100 -19.86 -5.02 -6.88
C SER A 100 -19.86 -4.36 -8.25
N SER A 101 -20.91 -4.60 -9.03
CA SER A 101 -21.18 -3.88 -10.29
C SER A 101 -21.27 -2.36 -10.11
N LYS A 102 -21.49 -1.88 -8.87
CA LYS A 102 -21.54 -0.46 -8.50
C LYS A 102 -20.37 -0.05 -7.60
N ALA A 103 -19.26 -0.80 -7.65
CA ALA A 103 -18.09 -0.55 -6.84
C ALA A 103 -17.52 0.86 -7.03
N THR A 104 -17.10 1.47 -5.92
CA THR A 104 -16.44 2.79 -5.93
C THR A 104 -15.01 2.72 -6.41
N MET A 105 -14.33 1.59 -6.18
CA MET A 105 -12.93 1.33 -6.55
C MET A 105 -12.84 -0.08 -7.16
N PRO A 106 -13.41 -0.30 -8.35
CA PRO A 106 -13.52 -1.64 -8.93
C PRO A 106 -12.13 -2.22 -9.24
N VAL A 107 -11.85 -3.41 -8.73
CA VAL A 107 -10.61 -4.12 -9.06
C VAL A 107 -10.74 -4.90 -10.37
N ASN A 108 -9.64 -5.03 -11.10
CA ASN A 108 -9.63 -5.76 -12.36
C ASN A 108 -9.46 -7.28 -12.13
N ILE A 109 -10.58 -8.01 -12.13
CA ILE A 109 -10.61 -9.48 -12.01
C ILE A 109 -11.41 -10.12 -13.15
N ASP A 110 -11.03 -11.34 -13.51
CA ASP A 110 -11.72 -12.14 -14.51
C ASP A 110 -13.09 -12.57 -13.98
N SER A 111 -14.03 -12.83 -14.90
CA SER A 111 -15.38 -13.28 -14.56
C SER A 111 -15.40 -14.55 -13.72
N GLN A 112 -14.38 -15.41 -13.82
CA GLN A 112 -14.24 -16.62 -13.01
C GLN A 112 -13.92 -16.34 -11.54
N ALA A 113 -13.34 -15.18 -11.22
CA ALA A 113 -13.03 -14.77 -9.86
C ALA A 113 -14.07 -13.82 -9.25
N GLN A 114 -15.07 -13.41 -10.04
CA GLN A 114 -16.16 -12.59 -9.54
C GLN A 114 -17.01 -13.40 -8.57
N LEU A 115 -17.42 -12.76 -7.48
CA LEU A 115 -18.34 -13.33 -6.53
C LEU A 115 -19.77 -12.93 -6.94
N ALA A 116 -20.72 -13.86 -6.75
CA ALA A 116 -22.13 -13.57 -6.95
C ALA A 116 -22.71 -12.73 -5.80
N ASP A 117 -23.76 -11.95 -6.04
CA ASP A 117 -24.36 -11.06 -5.04
C ASP A 117 -24.90 -11.80 -3.80
N ASP A 118 -25.31 -13.05 -3.96
CA ASP A 118 -25.84 -13.91 -2.90
C ASP A 118 -24.77 -14.39 -1.92
N VAL A 119 -23.48 -14.28 -2.25
CA VAL A 119 -22.37 -14.62 -1.35
C VAL A 119 -22.42 -13.84 -0.02
N LEU A 120 -23.06 -12.67 -0.03
CA LEU A 120 -23.22 -11.81 1.15
C LEU A 120 -24.30 -12.28 2.11
N THR A 121 -25.14 -13.24 1.70
CA THR A 121 -26.18 -13.84 2.57
C THR A 121 -25.57 -14.77 3.62
N ALA A 122 -24.49 -15.48 3.26
CA ALA A 122 -23.73 -16.35 4.14
C ALA A 122 -22.21 -16.22 3.87
N PRO A 123 -21.57 -15.13 4.36
CA PRO A 123 -20.15 -14.87 4.14
C PRO A 123 -19.27 -16.02 4.64
N GLN A 124 -18.31 -16.45 3.80
CA GLN A 124 -17.36 -17.51 4.14
C GLN A 124 -15.95 -16.94 4.36
N PRO A 125 -15.15 -17.48 5.29
CA PRO A 125 -13.78 -17.00 5.56
C PRO A 125 -12.88 -16.91 4.34
N ASN A 126 -13.10 -17.79 3.38
CA ASN A 126 -12.30 -17.92 2.17
C ASN A 126 -12.95 -17.31 0.93
N MET A 127 -14.10 -16.62 1.06
CA MET A 127 -14.86 -16.11 -0.10
C MET A 127 -14.01 -15.17 -0.98
N PHE A 128 -13.11 -14.39 -0.38
CA PHE A 128 -12.26 -13.48 -1.14
C PHE A 128 -10.95 -14.12 -1.63
N LYS A 129 -10.63 -15.37 -1.28
CA LYS A 129 -9.31 -15.95 -1.57
C LYS A 129 -9.02 -16.05 -3.07
N HIS A 130 -10.02 -16.39 -3.88
CA HIS A 130 -9.86 -16.48 -5.32
C HIS A 130 -9.63 -15.10 -5.98
N PRO A 131 -10.52 -14.09 -5.78
CA PRO A 131 -10.25 -12.74 -6.30
C PRO A 131 -8.99 -12.09 -5.69
N GLN A 132 -8.67 -12.34 -4.41
CA GLN A 132 -7.44 -11.86 -3.78
C GLN A 132 -6.19 -12.41 -4.48
N LEU A 133 -6.17 -13.72 -4.80
CA LEU A 133 -5.05 -14.34 -5.52
C LEU A 133 -4.90 -13.76 -6.93
N GLN A 134 -6.01 -13.47 -7.60
CA GLN A 134 -5.97 -12.84 -8.92
C GLN A 134 -5.32 -11.45 -8.86
N ILE A 135 -5.74 -10.61 -7.90
CA ILE A 135 -5.18 -9.28 -7.72
C ILE A 135 -3.72 -9.34 -7.28
N PHE A 136 -3.35 -10.30 -6.44
CA PHE A 136 -1.96 -10.58 -6.11
C PHE A 136 -1.12 -10.86 -7.36
N ASN A 137 -1.59 -11.76 -8.24
CA ASN A 137 -0.87 -12.11 -9.46
C ASN A 137 -0.83 -10.95 -10.47
N LEU A 138 -1.91 -10.18 -10.59
CA LEU A 138 -1.96 -8.98 -11.42
C LEU A 138 -0.89 -7.97 -11.00
N MET A 139 -0.85 -7.63 -9.71
CA MET A 139 0.17 -6.73 -9.17
C MET A 139 1.58 -7.33 -9.33
N LYS A 140 1.76 -8.63 -9.06
CA LYS A 140 3.06 -9.31 -9.16
C LYS A 140 3.63 -9.27 -10.58
N MET A 141 2.80 -9.45 -11.60
CA MET A 141 3.24 -9.54 -13.00
C MET A 141 3.36 -8.19 -13.69
N ASP A 142 2.65 -7.16 -13.21
CA ASP A 142 2.66 -5.83 -13.81
C ASP A 142 3.26 -4.78 -12.87
N SER A 143 2.49 -4.29 -11.90
CA SER A 143 2.89 -3.17 -11.05
C SER A 143 4.16 -3.40 -10.24
N PHE A 144 4.40 -4.61 -9.74
CA PHE A 144 5.60 -4.95 -8.98
C PHE A 144 6.87 -4.88 -9.85
N ALA A 145 6.81 -5.42 -11.07
CA ALA A 145 7.92 -5.36 -12.01
C ALA A 145 8.25 -3.92 -12.41
N ARG A 146 7.24 -3.04 -12.50
CA ARG A 146 7.41 -1.61 -12.76
C ARG A 146 7.90 -0.85 -11.52
N PHE A 147 7.42 -1.20 -10.33
CA PHE A 147 7.88 -0.65 -9.05
C PHE A 147 9.38 -0.85 -8.85
N LEU A 148 9.91 -2.06 -9.08
CA LEU A 148 11.35 -2.34 -8.93
C LEU A 148 12.24 -1.58 -9.94
N LYS A 149 11.66 -1.06 -11.02
CA LYS A 149 12.35 -0.22 -12.01
C LYS A 149 12.10 1.27 -11.79
N SER A 150 11.21 1.63 -10.88
CA SER A 150 10.83 3.01 -10.63
C SER A 150 11.94 3.78 -9.91
N THR A 151 11.99 5.09 -10.15
CA THR A 151 12.89 6.00 -9.43
C THR A 151 12.66 5.93 -7.91
N LEU A 152 11.40 5.74 -7.48
CA LEU A 152 11.05 5.62 -6.06
C LEU A 152 11.80 4.46 -5.37
N TYR A 153 11.82 3.28 -5.99
CA TYR A 153 12.55 2.13 -5.45
C TYR A 153 14.07 2.33 -5.55
N GLN A 154 14.56 2.90 -6.65
CA GLN A 154 16.00 3.17 -6.84
C GLN A 154 16.55 4.15 -5.79
N GLU A 155 15.79 5.19 -5.44
CA GLU A 155 16.15 6.13 -4.38
C GLU A 155 16.18 5.45 -3.00
N CYS A 156 15.24 4.53 -2.73
CA CYS A 156 15.26 3.73 -1.50
C CYS A 156 16.50 2.83 -1.43
N MET A 157 16.87 2.19 -2.54
CA MET A 157 18.06 1.36 -2.64
C MET A 157 19.34 2.17 -2.43
N LEU A 158 19.42 3.36 -3.01
CA LEU A 158 20.54 4.27 -2.82
C LEU A 158 20.67 4.71 -1.36
N ALA A 159 19.55 5.11 -0.74
CA ALA A 159 19.51 5.48 0.67
C ALA A 159 19.98 4.32 1.58
N GLU A 160 19.56 3.09 1.29
CA GLU A 160 20.02 1.90 2.04
C GLU A 160 21.53 1.68 1.90
N VAL A 161 22.09 1.79 0.69
CA VAL A 161 23.53 1.62 0.44
C VAL A 161 24.37 2.68 1.15
N GLU A 162 23.88 3.91 1.22
CA GLU A 162 24.57 5.03 1.86
C GLU A 162 24.27 5.14 3.36
N GLY A 163 23.42 4.27 3.91
CA GLY A 163 22.99 4.32 5.31
C GLY A 163 22.15 5.55 5.67
N ARG A 164 21.50 6.16 4.68
CA ARG A 164 20.60 7.31 4.84
C ARG A 164 19.16 6.84 5.15
N PRO A 165 18.33 7.67 5.80
CA PRO A 165 16.91 7.37 5.96
C PRO A 165 16.22 7.28 4.59
N LEU A 166 15.21 6.42 4.48
CA LEU A 166 14.44 6.27 3.24
C LEU A 166 13.71 7.57 2.89
N PRO A 167 13.63 7.93 1.60
CA PRO A 167 12.98 9.16 1.15
C PRO A 167 11.48 9.15 1.43
N ASP A 168 10.85 10.29 1.68
CA ASP A 168 9.38 10.31 1.83
C ASP A 168 8.70 9.87 0.52
N PRO A 169 7.89 8.78 0.52
CA PRO A 169 7.18 8.36 -0.69
C PRO A 169 6.13 9.39 -1.15
N CYS A 170 5.66 10.22 -0.21
CA CYS A 170 4.77 11.36 -0.42
C CYS A 170 5.56 12.65 -0.23
N PRO A 171 6.31 13.15 -1.22
CA PRO A 171 6.70 14.54 -1.18
C PRO A 171 5.41 15.35 -1.21
N ILE A 172 4.94 15.81 -0.05
CA ILE A 172 3.96 16.88 0.03
C ILE A 172 4.50 17.94 -0.94
N PRO A 173 3.76 18.37 -1.97
CA PRO A 173 4.16 19.54 -2.70
C PRO A 173 4.19 20.63 -1.64
N CYS A 174 5.38 20.99 -1.15
CA CYS A 174 5.56 22.19 -0.35
C CYS A 174 4.82 23.25 -1.14
N SER A 175 3.73 23.75 -0.55
CA SER A 175 2.85 24.75 -1.12
C SER A 175 3.70 25.71 -1.95
N PRO A 176 3.40 25.94 -3.24
CA PRO A 176 4.12 26.97 -3.95
C PRO A 176 3.93 28.24 -3.12
N ALA A 177 5.03 28.80 -2.64
CA ALA A 177 5.03 30.08 -1.95
C ALA A 177 4.14 31.05 -2.76
N PRO A 178 3.30 31.87 -2.13
CA PRO A 178 2.38 32.73 -2.84
C PRO A 178 3.17 33.56 -3.85
N ARG A 179 2.94 33.30 -5.14
CA ARG A 179 3.49 34.11 -6.22
C ARG A 179 2.90 35.51 -6.02
N VAL A 180 3.70 36.40 -5.46
CA VAL A 180 3.38 37.82 -5.39
C VAL A 180 3.28 38.29 -6.85
N PHE A 181 2.06 38.41 -7.35
CA PHE A 181 1.79 39.01 -8.65
C PHE A 181 2.13 40.50 -8.55
N PHE A 182 3.37 40.86 -8.88
CA PHE A 182 3.71 42.23 -9.22
C PHE A 182 3.07 42.54 -10.59
N TRP A 183 1.85 43.07 -10.57
CA TRP A 183 1.35 43.83 -11.70
C TRP A 183 2.23 45.08 -11.82
N LYS A 184 3.15 45.08 -12.78
CA LYS A 184 3.70 46.35 -13.27
C LYS A 184 2.62 46.98 -14.14
N ALA A 185 1.89 47.94 -13.59
CA ALA A 185 1.13 48.88 -14.41
C ALA A 185 2.09 49.60 -15.35
N LYS A 186 1.88 49.45 -16.66
CA LYS A 186 2.35 50.39 -17.66
C LYS A 186 1.14 51.24 -18.04
N THR A 187 1.05 52.43 -17.45
CA THR A 187 0.26 53.53 -17.98
C THR A 187 1.09 54.26 -19.02
N LYS A 188 0.55 54.40 -20.23
CA LYS A 188 0.95 55.42 -21.20
C LYS A 188 -0.33 56.14 -21.62
#